data_AF-A0AAD7Z3F8-F1
#
_entry.id   AF-A0AAD7Z3F8-F1
#
_cell.length_a   1.000
_cell.length_b   1.000
_cell.length_c   1.000
_cell.angle_alpha   90.00
_cell.angle_beta   90.00
_cell.angle_gamma   90.00
#
_symmetry.space_group_name_H-M   'P 1'
#
loop_
_entity.id
_entity.type
_entity.pdbx_description
1 polymer ?
#
loop_
_entity_poly.entity_id
_entity_poly.type
_entity_poly.pdbx_seq_one_letter_code
_entity_poly.pdbx_strand_id
1 'polypeptide(L)'
;MPPKSVVFDQNTDEIQNAFKFAMLQHSNANKSNIDFQLYVDIINTADAFKLSRLICNQFARSVVSMLGAVAPDSFDTLHSYANTFQMPFVTPWFPEKVIPPSSGLTDYAVSMRPDYHRAVMATITHYGWKNVIYIYDSHDGVEPVELPYPGIKGS
;
A
#
# COMPACT_ATOMS: atom_id res chain seq x y z
N MET A 1 18.85 -14.85 -10.01
CA MET A 1 17.73 -14.61 -9.09
C MET A 1 16.79 -13.62 -9.77
N PRO A 2 15.46 -13.80 -9.72
CA PRO A 2 14.56 -12.91 -10.46
C PRO A 2 14.59 -11.47 -9.90
N PRO A 3 14.61 -10.44 -10.75
CA PRO A 3 14.66 -9.06 -10.31
C PRO A 3 13.32 -8.62 -9.71
N LYS A 4 13.39 -7.71 -8.74
CA LYS A 4 12.23 -7.06 -8.12
C LYS A 4 12.25 -5.58 -8.43
N SER A 5 11.08 -4.98 -8.57
CA SER A 5 10.96 -3.53 -8.74
C SER A 5 10.55 -2.88 -7.44
N VAL A 6 11.10 -1.70 -7.20
CA VAL A 6 10.71 -0.80 -6.11
C VAL A 6 10.32 0.54 -6.72
N VAL A 7 9.12 1.01 -6.42
CA VAL A 7 8.54 2.25 -6.91
C VAL A 7 8.32 3.18 -5.74
N PHE A 8 8.85 4.39 -5.83
CA PHE A 8 8.61 5.43 -4.84
C PHE A 8 7.97 6.64 -5.50
N ASP A 9 7.02 7.24 -4.78
CA ASP A 9 6.54 8.57 -5.11
C ASP A 9 7.62 9.62 -4.83
N GLN A 10 7.63 10.69 -5.62
CA GLN A 10 8.61 11.78 -5.51
C GLN A 10 8.63 12.43 -4.12
N ASN A 11 7.55 12.37 -3.35
CA ASN A 11 7.43 13.01 -2.05
C ASN A 11 7.66 12.06 -0.86
N THR A 12 8.33 10.91 -1.06
CA THR A 12 8.47 9.86 -0.04
C THR A 12 9.90 9.60 0.43
N ASP A 13 10.69 10.65 0.66
CA ASP A 13 12.11 10.55 1.04
C ASP A 13 12.34 9.72 2.31
N GLU A 14 11.45 9.84 3.31
CA GLU A 14 11.54 9.06 4.55
C GLU A 14 11.41 7.56 4.29
N ILE A 15 10.45 7.18 3.45
CA ILE A 15 10.20 5.78 3.08
C ILE A 15 11.38 5.23 2.26
N GLN A 16 11.92 6.04 1.34
CA GLN A 16 13.11 5.69 0.57
C GLN A 16 14.32 5.43 1.47
N ASN A 17 14.53 6.29 2.48
CA ASN A 17 15.65 6.15 3.42
C ASN A 17 15.46 4.94 4.34
N ALA A 18 14.26 4.71 4.84
CA ALA A 18 13.92 3.53 5.63
C ALA A 18 14.15 2.24 4.82
N PHE A 19 13.76 2.22 3.55
CA PHE A 19 13.98 1.09 2.65
C PHE A 19 15.48 0.82 2.44
N LYS A 20 16.27 1.86 2.16
CA LYS A 20 17.74 1.74 2.01
C LYS A 20 18.38 1.21 3.29
N PHE A 21 17.97 1.72 4.44
CA PHE A 21 18.46 1.25 5.74
C PHE A 21 18.15 -0.24 5.96
N ALA A 22 16.91 -0.66 5.70
CA ALA A 22 16.51 -2.06 5.81
C ALA A 22 17.31 -2.98 4.87
N MET A 23 17.58 -2.53 3.64
CA MET A 23 18.39 -3.27 2.67
C MET A 23 19.85 -3.41 3.12
N LEU A 24 20.45 -2.33 3.64
CA LEU A 24 21.81 -2.37 4.19
C LEU A 24 21.92 -3.30 5.40
N GLN A 25 20.94 -3.24 6.31
CA GLN A 25 20.90 -4.13 7.47
C GLN A 25 20.73 -5.61 7.06
N HIS A 26 19.92 -5.86 6.04
CA HIS A 26 19.72 -7.22 5.52
C HIS A 26 20.97 -7.78 4.84
N SER A 27 21.68 -6.94 4.07
CA SER A 27 22.93 -7.32 3.39
C SER A 27 24.07 -7.58 4.37
N ASN A 28 24.16 -6.81 5.46
CA ASN A 28 25.27 -6.89 6.42
C ASN A 28 25.13 -8.04 7.42
N ALA A 29 23.93 -8.59 7.59
CA ALA A 29 23.65 -9.61 8.60
C ALA A 29 24.18 -11.02 8.29
N ASN A 30 24.95 -11.24 7.20
CA ASN A 30 25.43 -12.56 6.72
C ASN A 30 24.34 -13.66 6.77
N LYS A 31 23.06 -13.26 6.66
CA LYS A 31 21.89 -14.11 6.93
C LYS A 31 21.05 -14.43 5.70
N SER A 32 21.45 -13.98 4.52
CA SER A 32 20.69 -14.25 3.32
C SER A 32 21.58 -14.54 2.12
N ASN A 33 21.50 -15.77 1.61
CA ASN A 33 21.84 -16.15 0.25
C ASN A 33 20.87 -15.53 -0.78
N ILE A 34 20.30 -14.35 -0.48
CA ILE A 34 19.20 -13.72 -1.21
C ILE A 34 19.74 -12.39 -1.74
N ASP A 35 20.47 -12.46 -2.85
CA ASP A 35 20.95 -11.29 -3.57
C ASP A 35 19.80 -10.67 -4.37
N PHE A 36 19.20 -9.60 -3.84
CA PHE A 36 18.08 -8.93 -4.49
C PHE A 36 18.58 -8.02 -5.62
N GLN A 37 18.34 -8.41 -6.87
CA GLN A 37 18.41 -7.46 -7.98
C GLN A 37 17.20 -6.53 -7.91
N LEU A 38 17.42 -5.27 -7.53
CA LEU A 38 16.36 -4.28 -7.35
C LEU A 38 16.45 -3.18 -8.41
N TYR A 39 15.34 -2.94 -9.10
CA TYR A 39 15.15 -1.74 -9.92
C TYR A 39 14.38 -0.71 -9.11
N VAL A 40 15.03 0.40 -8.76
CA VAL A 40 14.42 1.49 -8.00
C VAL A 40 14.05 2.62 -8.96
N ASP A 41 12.77 2.98 -9.02
CA ASP A 41 12.26 4.07 -9.84
C ASP A 41 11.49 5.07 -8.97
N ILE A 42 11.82 6.36 -9.11
CA ILE A 42 11.19 7.47 -8.37
C ILE A 42 10.41 8.31 -9.38
N ILE A 43 9.09 8.31 -9.28
CA ILE A 43 8.20 9.00 -10.22
C ILE A 43 7.13 9.78 -9.48
N ASN A 44 6.52 10.76 -10.14
CA ASN A 44 5.27 11.32 -9.63
C ASN A 44 4.18 10.27 -9.88
N THR A 45 3.75 9.61 -8.82
CA THR A 45 2.77 8.52 -8.90
C THR A 45 1.36 9.02 -9.18
N ALA A 46 1.04 10.26 -8.78
CA ALA A 46 -0.25 10.92 -9.08
C ALA A 46 -0.48 11.14 -10.59
N ASP A 47 0.57 11.09 -11.41
CA ASP A 47 0.47 11.12 -12.86
C ASP A 47 0.26 9.69 -13.39
N ALA A 48 -1.01 9.36 -13.69
CA ALA A 48 -1.40 8.05 -14.21
C ALA A 48 -0.67 7.64 -15.51
N PHE A 49 -0.25 8.60 -16.34
CA PHE A 49 0.52 8.30 -17.55
C PHE A 49 1.95 7.87 -17.21
N LYS A 50 2.60 8.57 -16.28
CA LYS A 50 3.94 8.16 -15.80
C LYS A 50 3.89 6.81 -15.08
N LEU A 51 2.85 6.59 -14.27
CA LEU A 51 2.65 5.34 -13.54
C LEU A 51 2.43 4.15 -14.48
N SER A 52 1.50 4.27 -15.43
CA SER A 52 1.25 3.21 -16.42
C SER A 52 2.48 2.89 -17.25
N ARG A 53 3.21 3.92 -17.71
CA ARG A 53 4.48 3.72 -18.42
C ARG A 53 5.53 3.02 -17.56
N LEU A 54 5.64 3.37 -16.29
CA LEU A 54 6.55 2.71 -15.36
C LEU A 54 6.20 1.23 -15.20
N ILE A 55 4.93 0.92 -14.95
CA ILE A 55 4.43 -0.45 -14.81
C ILE A 55 4.78 -1.28 -16.07
N CYS A 56 4.51 -0.76 -17.27
CA CYS A 56 4.89 -1.39 -18.54
C CYS A 56 6.40 -1.65 -18.65
N ASN A 57 7.23 -0.69 -18.20
CA ASN A 57 8.68 -0.88 -18.18
C ASN A 57 9.11 -1.97 -17.19
N GLN A 58 8.45 -2.10 -16.04
CA GLN A 58 8.75 -3.18 -15.09
C GLN A 58 8.39 -4.54 -15.67
N PHE A 59 7.26 -4.65 -16.38
CA PHE A 59 6.92 -5.87 -17.12
C PHE A 59 7.97 -6.22 -18.16
N ALA A 60 8.45 -5.24 -18.94
CA ALA A 60 9.52 -5.47 -19.92
C ALA A 60 10.84 -5.93 -19.26
N ARG A 61 11.13 -5.49 -18.04
CA ARG A 61 12.27 -5.94 -17.22
C ARG A 61 12.08 -7.32 -16.59
N SER A 62 10.94 -7.98 -16.82
CA SER A 62 10.62 -9.32 -16.28
C SER A 62 10.74 -9.40 -14.75
N VAL A 63 10.29 -8.36 -14.05
CA VAL A 63 10.28 -8.37 -12.58
C VAL A 63 9.22 -9.33 -12.04
N VAL A 64 9.49 -9.97 -10.90
CA VAL A 64 8.56 -10.93 -10.29
C VAL A 64 7.63 -10.33 -9.24
N SER A 65 7.95 -9.13 -8.76
CA SER A 65 7.12 -8.40 -7.79
C SER A 65 7.48 -6.93 -7.81
N MET A 66 6.49 -6.09 -7.52
CA MET A 66 6.65 -4.67 -7.31
C MET A 66 6.45 -4.35 -5.82
N LEU A 67 7.27 -3.46 -5.29
CA LEU A 67 7.20 -2.94 -3.93
C LEU A 67 7.09 -1.42 -4.03
N GLY A 68 6.28 -0.75 -3.23
CA GLY A 68 6.30 0.70 -3.32
C GLY A 68 5.30 1.46 -2.50
N ALA A 69 5.62 2.73 -2.28
CA ALA A 69 4.70 3.73 -1.74
C ALA A 69 4.22 4.59 -2.91
N VAL A 70 2.92 4.53 -3.18
CA VAL A 70 2.24 5.29 -4.23
C VAL A 70 1.19 6.20 -3.62
N ALA A 71 0.83 7.27 -4.32
CA ALA A 71 -0.26 8.14 -3.93
C ALA A 71 -1.59 7.38 -3.82
N PRO A 72 -2.47 7.74 -2.85
CA PRO A 72 -3.79 7.10 -2.68
C PRO A 72 -4.61 7.06 -3.96
N ASP A 73 -4.70 8.19 -4.66
CA ASP A 73 -5.46 8.35 -5.91
C ASP A 73 -5.01 7.41 -7.03
N SER A 74 -3.77 6.93 -6.94
CA SER A 74 -3.14 6.07 -7.94
C SER A 74 -3.20 4.59 -7.58
N PHE A 75 -3.67 4.27 -6.38
CA PHE A 75 -3.75 2.91 -5.89
C PHE A 75 -4.71 2.06 -6.73
N ASP A 76 -5.92 2.54 -7.01
CA ASP A 76 -6.92 1.77 -7.77
C ASP A 76 -6.42 1.37 -9.16
N THR A 77 -5.68 2.28 -9.79
CA THR A 77 -5.03 2.03 -11.07
C THR A 77 -4.00 0.91 -10.91
N LEU A 78 -3.11 1.02 -9.92
CA LEU A 78 -2.07 0.03 -9.69
C LEU A 78 -2.64 -1.34 -9.27
N HIS A 79 -3.68 -1.36 -8.43
CA HIS A 79 -4.43 -2.56 -8.05
C HIS A 79 -5.01 -3.27 -9.26
N SER A 80 -5.63 -2.51 -10.17
CA SER A 80 -6.17 -3.02 -11.43
C SER A 80 -5.07 -3.65 -12.30
N TYR A 81 -3.91 -3.01 -12.41
CA TYR A 81 -2.75 -3.56 -13.12
C TYR A 81 -2.20 -4.83 -12.44
N ALA A 82 -2.01 -4.81 -11.12
CA ALA A 82 -1.50 -5.95 -10.35
C ALA A 82 -2.37 -7.19 -10.55
N ASN A 83 -3.69 -7.03 -10.49
CA ASN A 83 -4.64 -8.13 -10.70
C ASN A 83 -4.74 -8.59 -12.15
N THR A 84 -4.75 -7.66 -13.12
CA THR A 84 -4.82 -8.00 -14.55
C THR A 84 -3.62 -8.82 -15.00
N PHE A 85 -2.42 -8.46 -14.54
CA PHE A 85 -1.17 -9.09 -14.95
C PHE A 85 -0.67 -10.14 -13.97
N GLN A 86 -1.44 -10.45 -12.92
CA GLN A 86 -1.05 -11.40 -11.86
C GLN A 86 0.33 -11.07 -11.26
N MET A 87 0.62 -9.78 -11.12
CA MET A 87 1.89 -9.27 -10.64
C MET A 87 1.76 -8.84 -9.18
N PRO A 88 2.43 -9.52 -8.23
CA PRO A 88 2.37 -9.16 -6.83
C PRO A 88 2.88 -7.75 -6.58
N PHE A 89 2.05 -6.92 -5.96
CA PHE A 89 2.41 -5.59 -5.49
C PHE A 89 2.29 -5.51 -3.96
N VAL A 90 3.32 -5.00 -3.30
CA VAL A 90 3.33 -4.84 -1.84
C VAL A 90 3.56 -3.37 -1.48
N THR A 91 2.67 -2.80 -0.67
CA THR A 91 2.68 -1.39 -0.28
C THR A 91 2.64 -1.21 1.24
N PRO A 92 3.42 -0.28 1.81
CA PRO A 92 3.45 -0.06 3.25
C PRO A 92 2.30 0.80 3.78
N TRP A 93 1.65 1.62 2.95
CA TRP A 93 0.92 2.80 3.44
C TRP A 93 -0.55 2.90 3.03
N PHE A 94 -0.97 2.34 1.89
CA PHE A 94 -2.36 2.45 1.39
C PHE A 94 -2.82 1.29 0.51
N PRO A 95 -4.14 0.96 0.49
CA PRO A 95 -5.23 1.38 1.38
C PRO A 95 -5.48 0.37 2.51
N GLU A 96 -6.38 0.74 3.42
CA GLU A 96 -6.79 -0.04 4.59
C GLU A 96 -7.71 -1.22 4.23
N LYS A 97 -8.53 -1.05 3.20
CA LYS A 97 -9.24 -2.13 2.52
C LYS A 97 -8.89 -2.06 1.05
N VAL A 98 -8.16 -3.06 0.59
CA VAL A 98 -8.18 -3.39 -0.82
C VAL A 98 -9.51 -4.08 -1.04
N ILE A 99 -10.44 -3.50 -1.81
CA ILE A 99 -11.71 -4.16 -2.12
C ILE A 99 -11.33 -5.43 -2.89
N PRO A 100 -11.52 -6.63 -2.30
CA PRO A 100 -11.18 -7.85 -3.01
C PRO A 100 -12.06 -7.91 -4.26
N PRO A 101 -11.53 -8.35 -5.40
CA PRO A 101 -12.33 -8.44 -6.62
C PRO A 101 -13.60 -9.25 -6.34
N SER A 102 -14.76 -8.69 -6.70
CA SER A 102 -16.10 -9.24 -6.46
C SER A 102 -16.33 -10.62 -7.10
N SER A 103 -15.38 -11.06 -7.91
CA SER A 103 -15.31 -12.35 -8.59
C SER A 103 -14.67 -13.48 -7.77
N GLY A 104 -14.18 -13.23 -6.54
CA GLY A 104 -13.51 -14.24 -5.73
C GLY A 104 -12.10 -14.63 -6.23
N LEU A 105 -11.46 -13.75 -7.02
CA LEU A 105 -10.08 -13.93 -7.48
C LEU A 105 -9.06 -13.63 -6.37
N THR A 106 -7.89 -14.28 -6.46
CA THR A 106 -6.71 -13.98 -5.65
C THR A 106 -6.30 -12.52 -5.86
N ASP A 107 -6.23 -11.73 -4.79
CA ASP A 107 -5.76 -10.35 -4.85
C ASP A 107 -4.22 -10.32 -4.94
N TYR A 108 -3.71 -9.66 -5.97
CA TYR A 108 -2.29 -9.50 -6.21
C TYR A 108 -1.71 -8.24 -5.56
N ALA A 109 -2.53 -7.37 -4.95
CA ALA A 109 -2.01 -6.28 -4.12
C ALA A 109 -2.12 -6.62 -2.63
N VAL A 110 -1.03 -6.40 -1.91
CA VAL A 110 -0.94 -6.64 -0.48
C VAL A 110 -0.55 -5.34 0.23
N SER A 111 -1.41 -4.90 1.15
CA SER A 111 -1.11 -3.81 2.07
C SER A 111 -0.41 -4.37 3.32
N MET A 112 0.71 -3.78 3.72
CA MET A 112 1.38 -4.11 4.98
C MET A 112 0.75 -3.38 6.18
N ARG A 113 -0.11 -2.39 5.93
CA ARG A 113 -0.78 -1.61 6.98
C ARG A 113 -1.92 -2.44 7.59
N PRO A 114 -1.96 -2.63 8.93
CA PRO A 114 -3.05 -3.34 9.56
C PRO A 114 -4.35 -2.50 9.59
N ASP A 115 -5.50 -3.17 9.53
CA ASP A 115 -6.83 -2.58 9.77
C ASP A 115 -6.93 -2.14 11.25
N TYR A 116 -7.05 -0.83 11.47
CA TYR A 116 -7.13 -0.25 12.81
C TYR A 116 -8.56 0.05 13.25
N HIS A 117 -9.56 -0.06 12.35
CA HIS A 117 -10.97 0.19 12.70
C HIS A 117 -11.42 -0.71 13.85
N ARG A 118 -10.99 -1.98 13.83
CA ARG A 118 -11.28 -2.94 14.91
C ARG A 118 -10.70 -2.48 16.25
N ALA A 119 -9.49 -1.93 16.25
CA ALA A 119 -8.84 -1.44 17.46
C ALA A 119 -9.55 -0.19 18.01
N VAL A 120 -9.97 0.72 17.13
CA VAL A 120 -10.77 1.90 17.51
C VAL A 120 -12.10 1.47 18.15
N MET A 121 -12.80 0.52 17.53
CA MET A 121 -14.06 -0.01 18.06
C MET A 121 -13.89 -0.73 19.40
N ALA A 122 -12.83 -1.54 19.54
CA ALA A 122 -12.49 -2.17 20.81
C ALA A 122 -12.23 -1.13 21.91
N THR A 123 -11.59 -0.01 21.56
CA THR A 123 -11.31 1.08 22.52
C THR A 123 -12.60 1.78 22.96
N ILE A 124 -13.49 2.12 22.02
CA ILE A 124 -14.78 2.76 22.32
C ILE A 124 -15.63 1.88 23.24
N THR A 125 -15.72 0.59 22.92
CA THR A 125 -16.47 -0.39 23.71
C THR A 125 -15.85 -0.62 25.08
N HIS A 126 -14.53 -0.71 25.17
CA HIS A 126 -13.81 -0.89 26.43
C HIS A 126 -14.03 0.27 27.41
N TYR A 127 -14.01 1.51 26.94
CA TYR A 127 -14.23 2.70 27.78
C TYR A 127 -15.71 3.11 27.90
N GLY A 128 -16.62 2.41 27.22
CA GLY A 128 -18.06 2.69 27.29
C GLY A 128 -18.45 4.07 26.78
N TRP A 129 -17.71 4.62 25.82
CA TRP A 129 -18.00 5.95 25.27
C TRP A 129 -19.33 5.94 24.51
N LYS A 130 -20.29 6.74 24.99
CA LYS A 130 -21.63 6.86 24.39
C LYS A 130 -21.72 7.93 23.30
N ASN A 131 -20.83 8.92 23.35
CA ASN A 131 -20.73 10.00 22.38
C ASN A 131 -19.26 10.13 21.96
N VAL A 132 -18.99 10.04 20.66
CA VAL A 132 -17.65 10.14 20.08
C VAL A 132 -17.73 11.08 18.89
N ILE A 133 -16.79 12.02 18.82
CA ILE A 133 -16.59 12.86 17.64
C ILE A 133 -15.47 12.21 16.84
N TYR A 134 -15.78 11.80 15.61
CA TYR A 134 -14.81 11.22 14.70
C TYR A 134 -14.41 12.26 13.66
N ILE A 135 -13.16 12.69 13.71
CA ILE A 135 -12.57 13.63 12.76
C ILE A 135 -11.72 12.79 11.79
N TYR A 136 -11.97 12.92 10.49
CA TYR A 136 -11.28 12.16 9.45
C TYR A 136 -10.83 13.07 8.32
N ASP A 137 -9.81 12.64 7.59
CA ASP A 137 -9.35 13.26 6.34
C ASP A 137 -9.79 12.37 5.17
N SER A 138 -10.37 12.96 4.12
CA SER A 138 -10.81 12.21 2.93
C SER A 138 -9.63 11.67 2.10
N HIS A 139 -8.40 12.16 2.31
CA HIS A 139 -7.21 11.67 1.62
C HIS A 139 -6.79 10.26 2.07
N ASP A 140 -7.21 9.80 3.25
CA ASP A 140 -6.83 8.50 3.80
C ASP A 140 -7.71 7.34 3.27
N GLY A 141 -8.61 7.59 2.32
CA GLY A 141 -9.44 6.55 1.70
C GLY A 141 -10.51 5.97 2.63
N VAL A 142 -10.94 6.75 3.63
CA VAL A 142 -11.99 6.34 4.55
C VAL A 142 -13.32 6.48 3.82
N GLU A 143 -13.86 5.38 3.28
CA GLU A 143 -15.31 5.29 3.07
C GLU A 143 -15.98 5.65 4.40
N PRO A 144 -17.00 6.53 4.40
CA PRO A 144 -17.64 6.99 5.63
C PRO A 144 -17.90 5.77 6.48
N VAL A 145 -17.33 5.74 7.68
CA VAL A 145 -17.45 4.55 8.51
C VAL A 145 -18.93 4.35 8.75
N GLU A 146 -19.56 3.43 8.01
CA GLU A 146 -20.90 2.93 8.28
C GLU A 146 -20.77 2.06 9.53
N LEU A 147 -20.44 2.72 10.63
CA LEU A 147 -20.45 2.11 11.94
C LEU A 147 -21.91 1.73 12.19
N PRO A 148 -22.20 0.47 12.50
CA PRO A 148 -23.55 0.02 12.85
C PRO A 148 -24.03 0.63 14.19
N TYR A 149 -23.41 1.71 14.67
CA TYR A 149 -23.68 2.36 15.94
C TYR A 149 -24.34 3.73 15.72
N PRO A 150 -25.62 3.89 16.08
CA PRO A 150 -26.42 5.08 15.80
C PRO A 150 -26.02 6.34 16.61
N GLY A 151 -24.82 6.41 17.16
CA GLY A 151 -24.36 7.47 18.08
C GLY A 151 -23.13 8.25 17.63
N ILE A 152 -22.49 7.88 16.52
CA ILE A 152 -21.29 8.56 16.03
C ILE A 152 -21.72 9.53 14.94
N LYS A 153 -21.72 10.82 15.27
CA LYS A 153 -21.97 11.89 14.29
C LYS A 153 -20.62 12.33 13.74
N GLY A 154 -20.40 12.09 12.45
CA GLY A 154 -19.37 12.80 11.70
C GLY A 154 -19.72 14.27 11.64
N SER A 155 -18.73 15.13 11.86
CA SER A 155 -18.86 16.57 11.56
C SER A 155 -18.36 16.86 10.16
#